data_AF-A0A1K0IM08-F1
#
_entry.id   AF-A0A1K0IM08-F1
#
_cell.length_a   1.000
_cell.length_b   1.000
_cell.length_c   1.000
_cell.angle_alpha   90.00
_cell.angle_beta   90.00
_cell.angle_gamma   90.00
#
_symmetry.space_group_name_H-M   'P 1'
#
loop_
_entity.id
_entity.type
_entity.pdbx_description
1 polymer ?
#
loop_
_entity_poly.entity_id
_entity_poly.type
_entity_poly.pdbx_seq_one_letter_code
_entity_poly.pdbx_strand_id
1 'polypeptide(L)'
;MPVLPAAGPGQTVMLAHGRIEDRAHAYQLIRDVADYLARHEPHSPTPYLLRRAVRWGQMPLADLMQDILREDGDIGRYFSLLEN
;
A
#
# COMPACT_ATOMS: atom_id res chain seq x y z
N MET A 1 19.68 -47.04 0.09
CA MET A 1 19.82 -45.61 0.39
C MET A 1 18.75 -44.88 -0.43
N PRO A 2 17.71 -44.27 0.17
CA PRO A 2 16.76 -43.48 -0.59
C PRO A 2 17.44 -42.17 -0.99
N VAL A 3 17.49 -41.91 -2.30
CA VAL A 3 17.92 -40.62 -2.84
C VAL A 3 16.82 -39.58 -2.52
N LEU A 4 17.20 -38.51 -1.81
CA LEU A 4 16.33 -37.36 -1.61
C LEU A 4 16.06 -36.71 -2.98
N PRO A 5 14.82 -36.32 -3.30
CA PRO A 5 14.56 -35.52 -4.50
C PRO A 5 15.27 -34.18 -4.35
N ALA A 6 16.10 -33.83 -5.35
CA ALA A 6 16.70 -32.51 -5.45
C ALA A 6 15.57 -31.48 -5.43
N ALA A 7 15.60 -30.57 -4.44
CA ALA A 7 14.71 -29.44 -4.37
C ALA A 7 14.83 -28.67 -5.70
N GLY A 8 13.75 -28.65 -6.48
CA GLY A 8 13.66 -27.82 -7.67
C GLY A 8 13.95 -26.37 -7.31
N PRO A 9 14.43 -25.55 -8.28
CA PRO A 9 14.70 -24.14 -8.02
C PRO A 9 13.48 -23.58 -7.31
N GLY A 10 13.75 -22.99 -6.14
CA GLY A 10 12.73 -22.38 -5.30
C GLY A 10 11.79 -21.65 -6.23
N GLN A 11 10.51 -21.95 -6.10
CA GLN A 11 9.47 -21.14 -6.72
C GLN A 11 9.61 -19.77 -6.08
N THR A 12 10.56 -18.98 -6.60
CA THR A 12 10.47 -17.56 -6.70
C THR A 12 9.13 -17.42 -7.37
N VAL A 13 8.10 -17.19 -6.55
CA VAL A 13 6.92 -16.48 -7.00
C VAL A 13 7.54 -15.18 -7.51
N MET A 14 7.86 -15.19 -8.80
CA MET A 14 8.31 -14.04 -9.53
C MET A 14 7.05 -13.21 -9.50
N LEU A 15 6.95 -12.37 -8.46
CA LEU A 15 6.05 -11.26 -8.41
C LEU A 15 6.45 -10.45 -9.64
N ALA A 16 5.85 -10.80 -10.78
CA ALA A 16 5.97 -10.12 -12.05
C ALA A 16 5.24 -8.77 -11.99
N HIS A 17 5.27 -8.13 -10.83
CA HIS A 17 5.03 -6.72 -10.70
C HIS A 17 6.30 -6.09 -11.25
N GLY A 18 6.23 -5.65 -12.51
CA GLY A 18 7.32 -4.98 -13.19
C GLY A 18 7.97 -3.94 -12.27
N ARG A 19 9.28 -3.72 -12.46
CA ARG A 19 10.04 -2.77 -11.66
C ARG A 19 9.25 -1.46 -11.53
N ILE A 20 9.09 -0.95 -10.31
CA ILE A 20 8.52 0.39 -10.11
C ILE A 20 9.47 1.38 -10.78
N GLU A 21 8.96 2.08 -11.80
CA GLU A 21 9.78 2.91 -12.68
C GLU A 21 9.94 4.32 -12.15
N ASP A 22 8.84 4.88 -11.63
CA ASP A 22 8.78 6.22 -11.08
C ASP A 22 7.68 6.36 -10.02
N ARG A 23 7.59 7.57 -9.46
CA ARG A 23 6.59 7.92 -8.44
C ARG A 23 5.15 7.74 -8.94
N ALA A 24 4.87 8.12 -10.19
CA ALA A 24 3.52 8.03 -10.74
C ALA A 24 3.08 6.57 -10.91
N HIS A 25 3.98 5.71 -11.39
CA HIS A 25 3.77 4.27 -11.48
C HIS A 25 3.51 3.66 -10.09
N ALA A 26 4.29 4.03 -9.07
CA ALA A 26 4.07 3.56 -7.70
C ALA A 26 2.65 3.89 -7.20
N TYR A 27 2.21 5.13 -7.35
CA TYR A 27 0.86 5.54 -6.92
C TYR A 27 -0.25 4.92 -7.78
N GLN A 28 0.02 4.58 -9.04
CA GLN A 28 -0.93 3.82 -9.86
C GLN A 28 -1.13 2.41 -9.30
N LEU A 29 -0.05 1.71 -8.97
CA LEU A 29 -0.13 0.37 -8.37
C LEU A 29 -0.91 0.40 -7.04
N ILE A 30 -0.70 1.42 -6.21
CA ILE A 30 -1.44 1.57 -4.95
C ILE A 30 -2.95 1.75 -5.21
N ARG A 31 -3.34 2.51 -6.25
CA ARG A 31 -4.75 2.64 -6.66
C ARG A 31 -5.33 1.29 -7.10
N ASP A 32 -4.60 0.57 -7.95
CA ASP A 32 -5.05 -0.72 -8.47
C ASP A 32 -5.27 -1.74 -7.34
N VAL A 33 -4.37 -1.76 -6.35
CA VAL A 33 -4.53 -2.58 -5.14
C VAL A 33 -5.74 -2.13 -4.31
N ALA A 34 -5.92 -0.83 -4.10
CA ALA A 34 -7.06 -0.31 -3.35
C ALA A 34 -8.40 -0.67 -4.02
N ASP A 35 -8.47 -0.60 -5.35
CA ASP A 35 -9.66 -0.95 -6.12
C ASP A 35 -9.95 -2.45 -6.10
N TYR A 36 -8.89 -3.27 -6.18
CA TYR A 36 -9.01 -4.72 -6.01
C TYR A 36 -9.57 -5.06 -4.62
N LEU A 37 -8.94 -4.54 -3.55
CA LEU A 37 -9.35 -4.85 -2.18
C LEU A 37 -10.76 -4.31 -1.87
N ALA A 38 -11.17 -3.18 -2.42
CA ALA A 38 -12.53 -2.68 -2.22
C ALA A 38 -13.62 -3.61 -2.77
N ARG A 39 -13.31 -4.38 -3.83
CA ARG A 39 -14.23 -5.36 -4.41
C ARG A 39 -14.27 -6.67 -3.62
N HIS A 40 -13.14 -7.08 -3.04
CA HIS A 40 -12.99 -8.38 -2.39
C HIS A 40 -13.15 -8.32 -0.87
N GLU A 41 -12.86 -7.17 -0.27
CA GLU A 41 -12.93 -6.89 1.16
C GLU A 41 -13.67 -5.56 1.43
N PRO A 42 -14.97 -5.44 1.09
CA PRO A 42 -15.70 -4.17 1.15
C PRO A 42 -15.84 -3.58 2.56
N HIS A 43 -15.67 -4.39 3.60
CA HIS A 43 -15.71 -3.97 5.00
C HIS A 43 -14.32 -3.80 5.64
N SER A 44 -13.26 -4.04 4.88
CA SER A 44 -11.88 -3.82 5.34
C SER A 44 -11.58 -2.32 5.36
N PRO A 45 -10.83 -1.82 6.36
CA PRO A 45 -10.36 -0.43 6.36
C PRO A 45 -9.20 -0.21 5.36
N THR A 46 -8.54 -1.28 4.90
CA THR A 46 -7.34 -1.22 4.06
C THR A 46 -7.55 -0.47 2.73
N PRO A 47 -8.61 -0.73 1.93
CA PRO A 47 -8.88 0.04 0.70
C PRO A 47 -8.98 1.55 0.96
N TYR A 48 -9.62 1.94 2.07
CA TYR A 48 -9.79 3.35 2.44
C TYR A 48 -8.44 4.00 2.75
N LEU A 49 -7.61 3.34 3.56
CA LEU A 49 -6.28 3.84 3.93
C LEU A 49 -5.35 3.99 2.72
N LEU A 50 -5.38 3.03 1.78
CA LEU A 50 -4.58 3.12 0.56
C LEU A 50 -5.01 4.29 -0.33
N ARG A 51 -6.32 4.53 -0.50
CA ARG A 51 -6.81 5.71 -1.24
C ARG A 51 -6.40 7.02 -0.55
N ARG A 52 -6.45 7.05 0.79
CA ARG A 52 -5.99 8.20 1.58
C ARG A 52 -4.49 8.45 1.37
N ALA A 53 -3.67 7.41 1.37
CA ALA A 53 -2.24 7.52 1.08
C ALA A 53 -1.96 8.06 -0.35
N VAL A 54 -2.74 7.62 -1.35
CA VAL A 54 -2.65 8.17 -2.73
C VAL A 54 -3.01 9.65 -2.75
N ARG A 55 -4.11 10.05 -2.11
CA ARG A 55 -4.55 11.45 -2.00
C ARG A 55 -3.45 12.32 -1.38
N TRP A 56 -2.91 11.90 -0.23
CA TRP A 56 -1.83 12.62 0.45
C TRP A 56 -0.56 12.71 -0.40
N GLY A 57 -0.23 11.63 -1.13
CA GLY A 57 0.91 11.60 -2.03
C GLY A 57 0.87 12.59 -3.20
N GLN A 58 -0.33 13.10 -3.52
CA GLN A 58 -0.56 14.07 -4.60
C GLN A 58 -0.70 15.51 -4.09
N MET A 59 -0.77 15.71 -2.77
CA MET A 59 -0.93 17.03 -2.19
C MET A 59 0.43 17.71 -1.98
N PRO A 60 0.53 19.03 -2.19
CA PRO A 60 1.57 19.84 -1.60
C PRO A 60 1.61 19.64 -0.08
N LEU A 61 2.81 19.62 0.51
CA LEU A 61 2.97 19.38 1.95
C LEU A 61 2.16 20.35 2.81
N ALA A 62 2.08 21.62 2.41
CA ALA A 62 1.28 22.63 3.12
C ALA A 62 -0.22 22.28 3.15
N ASP A 63 -0.76 21.81 2.03
CA ASP A 63 -2.16 21.41 1.91
C ASP A 63 -2.44 20.14 2.72
N LEU A 64 -1.51 19.16 2.66
CA LEU A 64 -1.58 17.95 3.48
C LEU A 64 -1.63 18.28 4.97
N MET A 65 -0.75 19.20 5.42
CA MET A 65 -0.72 19.62 6.82
C MET A 65 -2.03 20.28 7.25
N GLN A 66 -2.64 21.11 6.40
CA GLN A 66 -3.95 21.72 6.68
C GLN A 66 -5.08 20.68 6.74
N ASP A 67 -5.06 19.69 5.84
CA ASP A 67 -6.04 18.61 5.77
C ASP A 67 -6.01 17.74 7.03
N ILE A 68 -4.81 17.31 7.45
CA ILE A 68 -4.61 16.50 8.67
C ILE A 68 -5.09 17.25 9.92
N LEU A 69 -4.74 18.53 10.04
CA LEU A 69 -5.16 19.35 11.17
C LEU A 69 -6.69 19.56 11.23
N ARG A 70 -7.36 19.53 10.07
CA ARG A 70 -8.81 19.74 9.95
C ARG A 70 -9.62 18.47 10.17
N GLU A 71 -9.17 17.32 9.65
CA GLU A 71 -9.96 16.08 9.67
C GLU A 71 -9.84 15.30 10.99
N ASP A 72 -8.70 15.31 11.69
CA ASP A 72 -8.47 14.41 12.84
C ASP A 72 -8.06 15.08 14.15
N GLY A 73 -7.66 16.36 14.13
CA GLY A 73 -7.24 17.09 15.32
C GLY A 73 -5.96 16.57 16.01
N ASP A 74 -5.50 15.36 15.69
CA ASP A 74 -4.29 14.76 16.27
C ASP A 74 -3.55 13.86 15.26
N ILE A 75 -2.46 14.38 14.70
CA ILE A 75 -1.56 13.66 13.81
C ILE A 75 -0.88 12.46 14.50
N GLY A 76 -0.78 12.48 15.83
CA GLY A 76 -0.20 11.40 16.63
C GLY A 76 -0.94 10.09 16.46
N ARG A 77 -2.27 10.13 16.28
CA ARG A 77 -3.10 8.93 16.07
C ARG A 77 -2.77 8.19 14.78
N TYR A 78 -2.34 8.90 13.73
CA TYR A 78 -1.91 8.29 12.47
C TYR A 78 -0.53 7.64 12.58
N PHE A 79 0.41 8.28 13.27
CA PHE A 79 1.72 7.71 13.52
C PHE A 79 1.63 6.44 14.37
N SER A 80 0.73 6.41 15.36
CA SER A 80 0.49 5.21 16.17
C SER A 80 -0.03 4.00 15.38
N LEU A 81 -0.64 4.20 14.19
CA LEU A 81 -1.04 3.10 13.30
C LEU A 81 0.13 2.56 12.45
N LEU A 82 1.24 3.30 12.35
CA LEU A 82 2.45 2.90 11.63
C LEU A 82 3.50 2.27 12.54
N GLU A 83 3.39 2.48 13.85
CA GLU A 83 4.34 2.01 14.88
C GLU A 83 3.96 0.66 15.53
N ASN A 84 2.88 0.00 15.09
CA ASN A 84 2.41 -1.26 15.68
C ASN A 84 2.39 -2.42 14.68
#